data_AF-A0A651DI13-F1
#
_entry.id   AF-A0A651DI13-F1
#
_cell.length_a   1.000
_cell.length_b   1.000
_cell.length_c   1.000
_cell.angle_alpha   90.00
_cell.angle_beta   90.00
_cell.angle_gamma   90.00
#
_symmetry.space_group_name_H-M   'P 1'
#
loop_
_entity.id
_entity.type
_entity.pdbx_description
1 polymer ?
#
loop_
_entity_poly.entity_id
_entity_poly.type
_entity_poly.pdbx_seq_one_letter_code
_entity_poly.pdbx_strand_id
1 'polypeptide(L)'
;CHRVDGTDVVGPALNGITTRREYEWYRAMVMRPDSMIRVDPIAQQLTEIYRVPMPDQGVDELRTRAIWEYLRRVDARPGPQGS
;
A
#
# COMPACT_ATOMS: atom_id res chain seq x y z
N CYS A 1 -10.46 0.10 -0.40
CA CYS A 1 -10.07 -0.02 1.02
C CYS A 1 -9.03 0.99 1.49
N HIS A 2 -8.53 1.90 0.64
CA HIS A 2 -7.46 2.85 1.00
C HIS A 2 -7.79 4.27 0.54
N ARG A 3 -7.15 5.26 1.17
CA ARG A 3 -7.12 6.66 0.73
C ARG A 3 -5.68 7.14 0.55
N VAL A 4 -5.50 8.26 -0.15
CA VAL A 4 -4.21 8.91 -0.43
C VAL A 4 -4.09 10.28 0.25
N ASP A 5 -4.95 10.57 1.21
CA ASP A 5 -5.04 11.87 1.91
C ASP A 5 -4.49 11.82 3.35
N GLY A 6 -3.84 10.72 3.75
CA GLY A 6 -3.38 10.52 5.13
C GLY A 6 -4.40 9.85 6.04
N THR A 7 -5.62 9.59 5.56
CA THR A 7 -6.67 9.00 6.39
C THR A 7 -6.74 7.49 6.22
N ASP A 8 -6.50 6.78 7.32
CA ASP A 8 -6.78 5.35 7.40
C ASP A 8 -8.28 5.08 7.32
N VAL A 9 -8.66 4.00 6.63
CA VAL A 9 -10.05 3.56 6.52
C VAL A 9 -10.18 2.10 6.91
N VAL A 10 -10.48 1.21 5.97
CA VAL A 10 -10.43 -0.24 6.17
C VAL A 10 -8.98 -0.74 6.19
N GLY A 11 -8.08 -0.08 5.46
CA GLY A 11 -6.64 -0.32 5.48
C GLY A 11 -5.83 0.97 5.63
N PRO A 12 -4.49 0.87 5.70
CA PRO A 12 -3.60 2.01 5.89
C PRO A 12 -3.68 3.01 4.75
N ALA A 13 -3.46 4.29 5.04
CA ALA A 13 -3.32 5.32 4.04
C ALA A 13 -2.09 5.08 3.14
N LEU A 14 -2.23 5.37 1.85
CA LEU A 14 -1.20 5.14 0.83
C LEU A 14 -0.31 6.36 0.55
N ASN A 15 -0.63 7.54 1.08
CA ASN A 15 0.23 8.72 0.94
C ASN A 15 1.59 8.47 1.62
N GLY A 16 2.68 8.75 0.94
CA GLY A 16 4.04 8.49 1.36
C GLY A 16 4.43 7.01 1.34
N ILE A 17 3.63 6.11 0.75
CA ILE A 17 3.99 4.69 0.71
C ILE A 17 5.28 4.45 -0.07
N THR A 18 5.56 5.26 -1.08
CA THR A 18 6.75 5.13 -1.93
C THR A 18 8.02 5.66 -1.27
N THR A 19 7.90 6.35 -0.14
CA THR A 19 9.02 6.77 0.71
C THR A 19 9.22 5.83 1.91
N ARG A 20 8.16 5.17 2.37
CA ARG A 20 8.19 4.25 3.53
C ARG A 20 8.49 2.80 3.19
N ARG A 21 8.33 2.40 1.93
CA ARG A 21 8.47 0.99 1.49
C ARG A 21 9.23 0.93 0.18
N GLU A 22 9.95 -0.17 0.01
CA GLU A 22 10.56 -0.53 -1.27
C GLU A 22 9.52 -1.09 -2.24
N TYR A 23 9.78 -0.92 -3.53
CA TYR A 23 8.90 -1.43 -4.59
C TYR A 23 8.67 -2.94 -4.47
N GLU A 24 9.69 -3.72 -4.13
CA GLU A 24 9.56 -5.18 -4.03
C GLU A 24 8.59 -5.62 -2.93
N TRP A 25 8.61 -4.94 -1.79
CA TRP A 25 7.65 -5.23 -0.72
C TRP A 25 6.23 -4.85 -1.14
N TYR A 26 6.06 -3.65 -1.74
CA TYR A 26 4.77 -3.20 -2.25
C TYR A 26 4.21 -4.16 -3.31
N ARG A 27 5.05 -4.55 -4.27
CA ARG A 27 4.71 -5.48 -5.36
C ARG A 27 4.27 -6.83 -4.81
N ALA A 28 5.03 -7.39 -3.86
CA ALA A 28 4.66 -8.65 -3.22
C ALA A 28 3.35 -8.54 -2.44
N MET A 29 3.13 -7.42 -1.73
CA MET A 29 1.89 -7.19 -0.97
C MET A 29 0.67 -7.07 -1.89
N VAL A 30 0.76 -6.32 -2.99
CA VAL A 30 -0.35 -6.14 -3.95
C VAL A 30 -0.66 -7.42 -4.70
N MET A 31 0.36 -8.15 -5.15
CA MET A 31 0.16 -9.33 -5.99
C MET A 31 -0.10 -10.62 -5.20
N ARG A 32 0.37 -10.71 -3.96
CA ARG A 32 0.30 -11.95 -3.14
C ARG A 32 0.08 -11.64 -1.65
N PRO A 33 -0.98 -10.88 -1.30
CA PRO A 33 -1.20 -10.45 0.09
C PRO A 33 -1.31 -11.62 1.07
N ASP A 34 -1.99 -12.71 0.69
CA ASP A 34 -2.14 -13.89 1.55
C ASP A 34 -0.81 -14.52 1.92
N SER A 35 0.15 -14.54 0.99
CA SER A 35 1.49 -15.04 1.27
C SER A 35 2.24 -14.08 2.17
N MET A 36 2.16 -12.78 1.92
CA MET A 36 2.82 -11.75 2.72
C MET A 36 2.33 -11.76 4.17
N ILE A 37 1.01 -11.86 4.40
CA ILE A 37 0.44 -11.93 5.75
C ILE A 37 0.96 -13.16 6.53
N ARG A 38 1.36 -14.24 5.85
CA ARG A 38 1.92 -15.42 6.52
C ARG A 38 3.41 -15.29 6.87
N VAL A 39 4.19 -14.54 6.09
CA VAL A 39 5.67 -14.61 6.17
C VAL A 39 6.35 -13.27 6.47
N ASP A 40 5.68 -12.15 6.23
CA ASP A 40 6.25 -10.81 6.38
C ASP A 40 5.75 -10.19 7.70
N PRO A 41 6.65 -9.85 8.65
CA PRO A 41 6.26 -9.29 9.95
C PRO A 41 5.50 -7.97 9.85
N ILE A 42 5.77 -7.16 8.82
CA ILE A 42 5.07 -5.88 8.62
C ILE A 42 3.64 -6.15 8.17
N ALA A 43 3.43 -7.07 7.21
CA ALA A 43 2.09 -7.46 6.77
C ALA A 43 1.26 -8.09 7.91
N GLN A 44 1.89 -8.88 8.79
CA GLN A 44 1.26 -9.42 10.00
C GLN A 44 0.81 -8.31 10.94
N GLN A 45 1.71 -7.39 11.28
CA GLN A 45 1.40 -6.26 12.16
C GLN A 45 0.28 -5.38 11.59
N LEU A 46 0.31 -5.10 10.28
CA LEU A 46 -0.77 -4.35 9.63
C LEU A 46 -2.10 -5.10 9.73
N THR A 47 -2.10 -6.42 9.58
CA THR A 47 -3.32 -7.22 9.70
C THR A 47 -3.88 -7.19 11.13
N GLU A 48 -3.04 -7.17 12.16
CA GLU A 48 -3.46 -7.02 13.56
C GLU A 48 -4.11 -5.65 13.82
N ILE A 49 -3.55 -4.58 13.23
CA ILE A 49 -4.05 -3.21 13.37
C ILE A 49 -5.39 -3.02 12.65
N TYR A 50 -5.46 -3.41 11.37
CA TYR A 50 -6.59 -3.12 10.49
C TYR A 50 -7.67 -4.22 10.50
N ARG A 51 -7.35 -5.41 11.03
CA ARG A 51 -8.25 -6.57 11.23
C ARG A 51 -8.97 -7.10 10.00
N VAL A 52 -8.72 -6.54 8.83
CA VAL A 52 -9.28 -6.96 7.55
C VAL A 52 -8.11 -7.31 6.63
N PRO A 53 -7.92 -8.61 6.30
CA PRO A 53 -6.87 -9.00 5.36
C PRO A 53 -7.16 -8.42 3.97
N MET A 54 -6.12 -7.97 3.27
CA MET A 54 -6.27 -7.52 1.88
C MET A 54 -6.46 -8.75 0.98
N PRO A 55 -7.57 -8.87 0.24
CA PRO A 55 -7.75 -9.99 -0.67
C PRO A 55 -6.90 -9.81 -1.92
N ASP A 56 -6.45 -10.92 -2.50
CA ASP A 56 -5.82 -10.91 -3.83
C ASP A 56 -6.78 -10.30 -4.87
N GLN A 57 -6.32 -9.23 -5.52
CA GLN A 57 -7.09 -8.48 -6.51
C GLN A 57 -6.84 -8.98 -7.95
N GLY A 58 -6.02 -10.02 -8.15
CA GLY A 58 -5.69 -10.55 -9.48
C GLY A 58 -4.90 -9.56 -10.34
N VAL A 59 -4.04 -8.75 -9.72
CA VAL A 59 -3.27 -7.70 -10.40
C VAL A 59 -1.94 -8.25 -10.88
N ASP A 60 -1.62 -8.04 -12.15
CA ASP A 60 -0.34 -8.44 -12.73
C ASP A 60 0.78 -7.43 -12.45
N GLU A 61 2.00 -7.77 -12.86
CA GLU A 61 3.19 -6.96 -12.64
C GLU A 61 3.13 -5.60 -13.36
N LEU A 62 2.59 -5.57 -14.58
CA LEU A 62 2.49 -4.34 -15.37
C LEU A 62 1.55 -3.33 -14.68
N ARG A 63 0.38 -3.80 -14.25
CA ARG A 63 -0.59 -2.99 -13.49
C ARG A 63 -0.03 -2.60 -12.13
N THR A 64 0.62 -3.52 -11.42
CA THR A 64 1.28 -3.22 -10.13
C THR A 64 2.31 -2.10 -10.29
N ARG A 65 3.14 -2.15 -11.35
CA ARG A 65 4.09 -1.07 -11.66
C ARG A 65 3.38 0.24 -11.98
N ALA A 66 2.31 0.22 -12.77
CA ALA A 66 1.56 1.42 -13.10
C ALA A 66 0.97 2.10 -11.86
N ILE A 67 0.42 1.31 -10.91
CA ILE A 67 -0.09 1.85 -9.64
C ILE A 67 1.05 2.42 -8.79
N TRP A 68 2.21 1.75 -8.74
CA TRP A 68 3.39 2.26 -8.04
C TRP A 68 3.85 3.62 -8.59
N GLU A 69 3.92 3.77 -9.91
CA GLU A 69 4.31 5.05 -10.54
C GLU A 69 3.27 6.15 -10.29
N TYR A 70 1.98 5.80 -10.26
CA TYR A 70 0.95 6.74 -9.82
C TYR A 70 1.19 7.20 -8.38
N LEU A 71 1.46 6.28 -7.45
CA LEU A 71 1.72 6.59 -6.04
C LEU A 71 3.00 7.43 -5.88
N ARG A 72 4.05 7.20 -6.66
CA ARG A 72 5.25 8.05 -6.68
C ARG A 72 4.92 9.50 -7.04
N ARG A 73 4.02 9.71 -8.01
CA ARG A 73 3.55 11.05 -8.40
C ARG A 73 2.61 11.68 -7.37
N VAL A 74 1.89 10.88 -6.60
CA VAL A 74 1.09 11.37 -5.47
C VAL A 74 2.02 11.84 -4.35
N ASP A 75 3.00 11.02 -3.99
CA ASP A 75 3.94 11.31 -2.89
C ASP A 75 4.90 12.46 -3.21
N ALA A 76 5.23 12.66 -4.49
CA ALA A 76 6.06 13.77 -4.94
C ALA A 76 5.31 15.11 -5.01
N ARG A 77 3.97 15.11 -4.92
CA ARG A 77 3.23 16.37 -4.83
C ARG A 77 3.33 16.89 -3.39
N PRO A 78 3.70 18.17 -3.18
CA PRO A 78 3.51 18.77 -1.87
C PRO A 78 2.03 18.65 -1.52
N GLY A 79 1.73 18.10 -0.34
CA GLY A 79 0.37 18.04 0.17
C GLY A 79 -0.26 19.44 0.13
N PRO A 80 -1.60 19.56 0.09
CA PRO A 80 -2.22 20.86 0.28
C PRO A 80 -1.62 21.45 1.56
N GLN A 81 -0.95 22.60 1.44
CA GLN A 81 -0.46 23.33 2.60
C GLN A 81 -1.68 23.57 3.47
N GLY A 82 -1.77 22.83 4.58
CA GLY A 82 -2.78 23.06 5.60
C GLY A 82 -2.65 24.52 6.02
N SER A 83 -3.69 25.29 5.73
CA SER A 83 -3.93 26.58 6.38
C SER A 83 -4.34 26.36 7.83
#